data_AF-A0A096FLL9-F1
#
_entry.id   AF-A0A096FLL9-F1
#
_cell.length_a   1.000
_cell.length_b   1.000
_cell.length_c   1.000
_cell.angle_alpha   90.00
_cell.angle_beta   90.00
_cell.angle_gamma   90.00
#
_symmetry.space_group_name_H-M   'P 1'
#
loop_
_entity.id
_entity.type
_entity.pdbx_description
1 polymer ?
#
loop_
_entity_poly.entity_id
_entity_poly.type
_entity_poly.pdbx_seq_one_letter_code
_entity_poly.pdbx_strand_id
1 'polypeptide(L)'
;MKQAIFTIFEDAPGYWFVPYEQEAAAKANPEKFRQDVYQTKIAACRATLALAKEVGATELHLHGFGSTTTIKKEAAAQGIKPMVYWPAASTKIAPFARGK
;
A
#
# COMPACT_ATOMS: atom_id res chain seq x y z
N MET A 1 -19.68 4.64 -6.93
CA MET A 1 -18.45 5.26 -6.38
C MET A 1 -17.28 4.43 -6.86
N LYS A 2 -16.17 5.05 -7.28
CA LYS A 2 -15.01 4.32 -7.83
C LYS A 2 -13.99 4.16 -6.72
N GLN A 3 -13.65 2.93 -6.38
CA GLN A 3 -12.75 2.60 -5.27
C GLN A 3 -11.43 2.10 -5.84
N ALA A 4 -10.32 2.50 -5.20
CA ALA A 4 -9.01 1.93 -5.45
C ALA A 4 -8.55 1.21 -4.18
N ILE A 5 -8.35 -0.11 -4.28
CA ILE A 5 -8.07 -0.98 -3.13
C ILE A 5 -6.70 -1.64 -3.32
N PHE A 6 -5.79 -1.36 -2.39
CA PHE A 6 -4.42 -1.84 -2.45
C PHE A 6 -3.99 -2.48 -1.15
N THR A 7 -3.10 -3.45 -1.26
CA THR A 7 -2.38 -4.05 -0.14
C THR A 7 -0.93 -3.60 -0.17
N ILE A 8 -0.47 -2.98 0.92
CA ILE A 8 0.92 -2.57 1.13
C ILE A 8 1.64 -3.68 1.88
N PHE A 9 2.74 -4.15 1.29
CA PHE A 9 3.62 -5.17 1.86
C PHE A 9 4.89 -4.55 2.46
N GLU A 10 5.37 -5.14 3.55
CA GLU A 10 6.72 -4.96 4.08
C GLU A 10 7.56 -6.18 3.73
N ASP A 11 8.77 -5.93 3.23
CA ASP A 11 9.67 -6.96 2.71
C ASP A 11 11.14 -6.59 2.91
N ALA A 12 12.04 -7.55 2.73
CA ALA A 12 13.48 -7.35 2.91
C ALA A 12 14.06 -6.21 2.03
N PRO A 13 13.58 -5.97 0.79
CA PRO A 13 14.04 -4.81 0.01
C PRO A 13 13.35 -3.49 0.34
N GLY A 14 12.22 -3.50 1.06
CA GLY A 14 11.44 -2.30 1.37
C GLY A 14 9.94 -2.54 1.33
N TYR A 15 9.20 -1.50 0.96
CA TYR A 15 7.74 -1.51 0.88
C TYR A 15 7.28 -1.54 -0.56
N TRP A 16 6.26 -2.33 -0.87
CA TRP A 16 5.68 -2.40 -2.20
C TRP A 16 4.17 -2.64 -2.07
N PHE A 17 3.45 -2.61 -3.19
CA PHE A 17 2.01 -2.79 -3.14
C PHE A 17 1.48 -3.51 -4.37
N VAL A 18 0.29 -4.09 -4.22
CA VAL A 18 -0.50 -4.66 -5.31
C VAL A 18 -1.98 -4.30 -5.13
N PRO A 19 -2.81 -4.40 -6.19
CA PRO A 19 -4.25 -4.42 -6.03
C PRO A 19 -4.68 -5.52 -5.04
N TYR A 20 -5.72 -5.26 -4.25
CA TYR A 20 -6.17 -6.19 -3.21
C TYR A 20 -6.50 -7.59 -3.73
N GLU A 21 -7.01 -7.71 -4.97
CA GLU A 21 -7.31 -9.00 -5.62
C GLU A 21 -6.07 -9.88 -5.82
N GLN A 22 -4.90 -9.28 -5.90
CA GLN A 22 -3.62 -9.98 -6.08
C GLN A 22 -2.95 -10.31 -4.75
N GLU A 23 -3.51 -9.90 -3.62
CA GLU A 23 -2.90 -10.06 -2.29
C GLU A 23 -2.47 -11.51 -2.02
N ALA A 24 -3.35 -12.48 -2.28
CA ALA A 24 -3.07 -13.90 -2.02
C ALA A 24 -1.92 -14.43 -2.92
N ALA A 25 -1.94 -14.07 -4.20
CA ALA A 25 -0.91 -14.48 -5.15
C ALA A 25 0.45 -13.83 -4.84
N ALA A 26 0.42 -12.54 -4.47
CA ALA A 26 1.58 -11.76 -4.06
C ALA A 26 2.23 -12.30 -2.77
N LYS A 27 1.45 -12.84 -1.83
CA LYS A 27 2.00 -13.54 -0.66
C LYS A 27 2.70 -14.85 -1.03
N ALA A 28 2.13 -15.58 -1.98
CA ALA A 28 2.67 -16.88 -2.39
C ALA A 28 3.94 -16.76 -3.24
N ASN A 29 4.06 -15.71 -4.07
CA ASN A 29 5.18 -15.50 -4.99
C ASN A 29 5.61 -14.02 -5.01
N PRO A 30 6.07 -13.44 -3.88
CA PRO A 30 6.31 -12.00 -3.76
C PRO A 30 7.29 -11.45 -4.80
N GLU A 31 8.28 -12.22 -5.21
CA GLU A 31 9.26 -11.88 -6.25
C GLU A 31 8.63 -11.60 -7.63
N LYS A 32 7.47 -12.18 -7.94
CA LYS A 32 6.77 -11.96 -9.22
C LYS A 32 5.94 -10.68 -9.24
N PHE A 33 5.55 -10.18 -8.06
CA PHE A 33 4.64 -9.05 -7.91
C PHE A 33 5.35 -7.78 -7.44
N ARG A 34 6.52 -7.93 -6.82
CA ARG A 34 7.34 -6.82 -6.33
C ARG A 34 8.02 -6.09 -7.51
N GLN A 35 7.28 -5.20 -8.16
CA GLN A 35 7.78 -4.36 -9.25
C GLN A 35 8.43 -3.07 -8.71
N ASP A 36 7.63 -2.21 -8.06
CA ASP A 36 8.12 -0.95 -7.50
C ASP A 36 8.35 -1.06 -5.99
N VAL A 37 9.62 -0.98 -5.59
CA VAL A 37 10.02 -1.03 -4.18
C VAL A 37 10.37 0.36 -3.67
N TYR A 38 9.73 0.72 -2.57
CA TYR A 38 9.85 2.01 -1.90
C TYR A 38 10.61 1.85 -0.59
N GLN A 39 11.53 2.77 -0.33
CA GLN A 39 12.35 2.79 0.90
C GLN A 39 11.54 3.09 2.17
N THR A 40 10.32 3.62 2.04
CA THR A 40 9.44 3.92 3.17
C THR A 40 8.00 3.55 2.85
N LYS A 41 7.25 3.14 3.88
CA LYS A 41 5.84 2.82 3.74
C LYS A 41 5.02 3.99 3.19
N ILE A 42 5.31 5.22 3.63
CA ILE A 42 4.58 6.41 3.16
C ILE A 42 4.80 6.67 1.67
N ALA A 43 5.97 6.37 1.13
CA ALA A 43 6.22 6.49 -0.31
C ALA A 43 5.38 5.49 -1.12
N ALA A 44 5.27 4.23 -0.66
CA ALA A 44 4.36 3.25 -1.26
C ALA A 44 2.89 3.71 -1.18
N CYS A 45 2.45 4.25 -0.05
CA CYS A 45 1.10 4.81 0.09
C CYS A 45 0.85 6.00 -0.84
N ARG A 46 1.82 6.89 -1.03
CA ARG A 46 1.69 8.02 -1.97
C ARG A 46 1.59 7.56 -3.42
N ALA A 47 2.34 6.52 -3.80
CA ALA A 47 2.21 5.91 -5.12
C ALA A 47 0.80 5.32 -5.35
N THR A 48 0.24 4.61 -4.35
CA THR A 48 -1.15 4.13 -4.45
C THR A 48 -2.18 5.26 -4.55
N LEU A 49 -1.93 6.40 -3.89
CA LEU A 49 -2.80 7.58 -4.00
C LEU A 49 -2.71 8.23 -5.39
N ALA A 50 -1.52 8.28 -5.99
CA ALA A 50 -1.35 8.75 -7.36
C ALA A 50 -2.13 7.87 -8.35
N LEU A 51 -2.01 6.53 -8.24
CA LEU A 51 -2.77 5.59 -9.06
C LEU A 51 -4.29 5.74 -8.83
N ALA A 52 -4.74 5.89 -7.59
CA ALA A 52 -6.14 6.12 -7.28
C ALA A 52 -6.68 7.38 -7.96
N LYS A 53 -5.88 8.45 -8.00
CA LYS A 53 -6.21 9.70 -8.68
C LYS A 53 -6.26 9.53 -10.20
N GLU A 54 -5.28 8.84 -10.79
CA GLU A 54 -5.22 8.56 -12.23
C GLU A 54 -6.45 7.78 -12.71
N VAL A 55 -6.91 6.81 -11.91
CA VAL A 55 -8.13 6.07 -12.24
C VAL A 55 -9.42 6.81 -11.85
N GLY A 56 -9.35 8.00 -11.26
CA GLY A 56 -10.53 8.77 -10.83
C GLY A 56 -11.30 8.11 -9.68
N ALA A 57 -10.60 7.46 -8.75
CA ALA A 57 -11.20 6.90 -7.55
C ALA A 57 -11.63 8.01 -6.57
N THR A 58 -12.77 7.80 -5.92
CA THR A 58 -13.31 8.66 -4.85
C THR A 58 -12.94 8.15 -3.47
N GLU A 59 -12.53 6.88 -3.37
CA GLU A 59 -12.10 6.26 -2.12
C GLU A 59 -10.78 5.51 -2.34
N LEU A 60 -9.86 5.63 -1.37
CA LEU A 60 -8.58 4.93 -1.34
C LEU A 60 -8.57 3.96 -0.16
N HIS A 61 -8.57 2.68 -0.45
CA HIS A 61 -8.54 1.60 0.55
C HIS A 61 -7.13 1.02 0.63
N LEU A 62 -6.52 1.10 1.81
CA LEU A 62 -5.17 0.63 2.07
C LEU A 62 -5.19 -0.45 3.14
N HIS A 63 -4.78 -1.66 2.75
CA HIS A 63 -4.58 -2.79 3.63
C HIS A 63 -3.09 -2.91 3.95
N GLY A 64 -2.70 -2.97 5.23
CA GLY A 64 -1.31 -3.27 5.59
C GLY A 64 -0.92 -2.97 7.04
N PHE A 65 0.30 -3.31 7.41
CA PHE A 65 0.82 -3.20 8.78
C PHE A 65 1.18 -1.75 9.20
N GLY A 66 0.53 -1.20 10.23
CA GLY A 66 0.99 0.01 10.93
C GLY A 66 0.33 1.34 10.53
N SER A 67 0.59 2.39 11.32
CA SER A 67 -0.04 3.71 11.23
C SER A 67 0.34 4.47 9.96
N THR A 68 -0.62 4.68 9.06
CA THR A 68 -0.52 5.61 7.94
C THR A 68 -1.43 6.81 8.17
N THR A 69 -1.32 7.48 9.31
CA THR A 69 -2.16 8.67 9.60
C THR A 69 -1.88 9.82 8.63
N THR A 70 -0.65 9.96 8.13
CA THR A 70 -0.27 11.00 7.17
C THR A 70 -0.98 10.84 5.82
N ILE A 71 -1.08 9.62 5.27
CA ILE A 71 -1.76 9.43 3.97
C ILE A 71 -3.25 9.76 4.05
N LYS A 72 -3.88 9.59 5.21
CA LYS A 72 -5.29 10.00 5.39
C LYS A 72 -5.48 11.49 5.14
N LYS A 73 -4.57 12.33 5.67
CA LYS A 73 -4.60 13.78 5.46
C LYS A 73 -4.34 14.14 4.00
N GLU A 74 -3.34 13.51 3.38
CA GLU A 74 -2.97 13.77 1.99
C GLU A 74 -4.07 13.36 0.99
N ALA A 75 -4.73 12.22 1.22
CA ALA A 75 -5.85 11.76 0.40
C ALA A 75 -7.07 12.69 0.54
N ALA A 76 -7.42 13.05 1.77
CA ALA A 76 -8.55 13.95 2.04
C ALA A 76 -8.34 15.34 1.41
N ALA A 77 -7.11 15.88 1.46
CA ALA A 77 -6.75 17.13 0.80
C ALA A 77 -6.91 17.09 -0.73
N GLN A 78 -6.92 15.90 -1.32
CA GLN A 78 -7.11 15.66 -2.75
C GLN A 78 -8.54 15.21 -3.09
N GLY A 79 -9.48 15.29 -2.14
CA GLY A 79 -10.88 14.89 -2.35
C GLY A 79 -11.11 13.39 -2.38
N ILE A 80 -10.12 12.58 -1.99
CA ILE A 80 -10.22 11.11 -1.96
C ILE A 80 -10.41 10.66 -0.51
N LYS A 81 -11.48 9.91 -0.25
CA LYS A 81 -11.78 9.41 1.10
C LYS A 81 -10.86 8.24 1.48
N PRO A 82 -10.05 8.34 2.54
CA PRO A 82 -9.13 7.28 2.90
C PRO A 82 -9.78 6.24 3.83
N MET A 83 -9.64 4.97 3.48
CA MET A 83 -10.03 3.81 4.28
C MET A 83 -8.76 3.00 4.59
N VAL A 84 -8.37 2.89 5.85
CA VAL A 84 -7.13 2.19 6.24
C VAL A 84 -7.48 1.00 7.12
N TYR A 85 -7.09 -0.18 6.65
CA TYR A 85 -7.32 -1.47 7.29
C TYR A 85 -6.00 -2.03 7.82
N TRP A 86 -6.06 -2.66 8.99
CA TRP A 86 -4.88 -3.09 9.74
C TRP A 86 -4.76 -4.62 9.86
N PRO A 87 -4.64 -5.38 8.75
CA PRO A 87 -4.30 -6.80 8.82
C PRO A 87 -2.79 -6.93 9.10
N ALA A 88 -2.43 -6.76 10.38
CA ALA A 88 -1.04 -6.60 10.81
C ALA A 88 -0.13 -7.83 10.58
N ALA A 89 -0.68 -9.05 10.64
CA ALA A 89 0.13 -10.27 10.56
C ALA A 89 0.40 -10.75 9.12
N SER A 90 -0.45 -10.40 8.15
CA SER A 90 -0.46 -11.09 6.86
C SER A 90 0.25 -10.34 5.73
N THR A 91 0.73 -9.12 5.98
CA THR A 91 1.34 -8.24 4.96
C THR A 91 2.83 -8.00 5.18
N LYS A 92 3.43 -8.67 6.17
CA LYS A 92 4.87 -8.66 6.41
C LYS A 92 5.47 -9.95 5.86
N ILE A 93 6.15 -9.86 4.72
CA ILE A 93 6.79 -11.00 4.05
C ILE A 93 8.14 -11.31 4.72
N ALA A 94 8.97 -10.29 4.91
CA ALA A 94 10.23 -10.36 5.62
C ALA A 94 10.52 -9.01 6.29
N PRO A 95 11.21 -8.97 7.44
CA PRO A 95 11.57 -7.71 8.09
C PRO A 95 12.49 -6.88 7.19
N PHE A 96 12.10 -5.63 6.92
CA PHE A 96 12.96 -4.67 6.25
C PHE A 96 14.06 -4.19 7.22
N ALA A 97 15.31 -4.59 6.98
CA ALA A 97 16.46 -4.06 7.69
C ALA A 97 16.94 -2.81 6.97
N ARG A 98 16.51 -1.63 7.42
CA ARG A 98 17.07 -0.37 6.93
C ARG A 98 18.56 -0.36 7.29
N GLY A 99 19.43 -0.45 6.28
CA GLY A 99 20.87 -0.28 6.48
C GLY A 99 21.10 1.00 7.27
N LYS A 100 21.89 0.92 8.35
CA LYS A 100 22.24 2.05 9.20
C LYS A 100 22.90 3.17 8.40
#